data_AF-A0A964IE70-F1
#
_entry.id   AF-A0A964IE70-F1
#
_cell.length_a   1.000
_cell.length_b   1.000
_cell.length_c   1.000
_cell.angle_alpha   90.00
_cell.angle_beta   90.00
_cell.angle_gamma   90.00
#
_symmetry.space_group_name_H-M   'P 1'
#
loop_
_entity.id
_entity.type
_entity.pdbx_description
1 polymer ?
#
loop_
_entity_poly.entity_id
_entity_poly.type
_entity_poly.pdbx_seq_one_letter_code
_entity_poly.pdbx_strand_id
1 'polypeptide(L)'
;MFDVAALLPKELPPLDGVLSLDAFAGRVITIDWNAGPIVEWPSGTGPEAQTMLPHRSATGENGRYLSVFVPVRATRGLLWLLLDSGNLRGTLIAHSAIKDGLLPLGGSGRALLKIGSGPGMELPYTPEALDIDGALGTDYLKRGPVSLDLRRDALR
;
A
#
# COMPACT_ATOMS: atom_id res chain seq x y z
N MET A 1 7.18 11.99 -2.69
CA MET A 1 5.84 12.51 -2.92
C MET A 1 5.60 13.52 -1.78
N PHE A 2 5.42 14.79 -2.12
CA PHE A 2 5.13 15.88 -1.20
C PHE A 2 3.83 16.54 -1.68
N ASP A 3 2.98 17.01 -0.77
CA ASP A 3 1.88 17.90 -1.16
C ASP A 3 2.39 19.34 -1.27
N VAL A 4 2.75 19.71 -2.50
CA VAL A 4 3.41 20.99 -2.82
C VAL A 4 2.41 22.17 -2.73
N ALA A 5 1.09 21.93 -2.57
CA ALA A 5 0.07 22.97 -2.54
C ALA A 5 0.30 24.01 -1.45
N ALA A 6 0.67 23.53 -0.27
CA ALA A 6 0.70 24.32 0.94
C ALA A 6 2.05 25.03 1.16
N LEU A 7 3.06 24.74 0.33
CA LEU A 7 4.34 25.48 0.33
C LEU A 7 4.29 26.72 -0.57
N LEU A 8 3.18 26.94 -1.25
CA LEU A 8 2.98 28.00 -2.23
C LEU A 8 2.27 29.21 -1.57
N PRO A 9 2.69 30.45 -1.91
CA PRO A 9 1.95 31.66 -1.59
C PRO A 9 0.46 31.62 -1.99
N LYS A 10 -0.38 32.39 -1.28
CA LYS A 10 -1.86 32.32 -1.37
C LYS A 10 -2.43 32.71 -2.75
N GLU A 11 -1.60 33.29 -3.61
CA GLU A 11 -1.98 33.71 -4.96
C GLU A 11 -1.94 32.57 -5.99
N LEU A 12 -1.42 31.39 -5.60
CA LEU A 12 -1.30 30.23 -6.47
C LEU A 12 -2.53 29.30 -6.37
N PRO A 13 -2.95 28.64 -7.48
CA PRO A 13 -4.08 27.72 -7.50
C PRO A 13 -3.84 26.46 -6.64
N PRO A 14 -4.90 25.78 -6.14
CA PRO A 14 -4.77 24.61 -5.26
C PRO A 14 -4.02 23.49 -5.98
N LEU A 15 -3.05 22.89 -5.30
CA LEU A 15 -2.25 21.81 -5.86
C LEU A 15 -2.77 20.48 -5.36
N ASP A 16 -3.00 19.54 -6.28
CA ASP A 16 -3.15 18.13 -5.97
C ASP A 16 -1.75 17.53 -5.90
N GLY A 17 -1.20 17.43 -4.68
CA GLY A 17 0.10 16.82 -4.47
C GLY A 17 -0.03 15.45 -3.83
N VAL A 18 0.82 14.50 -4.24
CA VAL A 18 0.84 13.17 -3.63
C VAL A 18 1.88 13.16 -2.52
N LEU A 19 1.53 12.59 -1.36
CA LEU A 19 2.34 12.27 -0.18
C LEU A 19 3.29 11.04 -0.38
N SER A 20 4.59 11.07 -0.12
CA SER A 20 5.46 9.86 -0.04
C SER A 20 5.58 9.50 1.41
N LEU A 21 5.73 8.20 1.61
CA LEU A 21 6.01 7.60 2.90
C LEU A 21 7.31 8.13 3.52
N ASP A 22 8.24 8.69 2.74
CA ASP A 22 9.44 9.36 3.27
C ASP A 22 9.12 10.52 4.22
N ALA A 23 8.02 11.23 3.98
CA ALA A 23 7.57 12.32 4.86
C ALA A 23 7.13 11.81 6.26
N PHE A 24 6.89 10.51 6.37
CA PHE A 24 6.44 9.82 7.58
C PHE A 24 7.51 8.86 8.13
N ALA A 25 8.74 8.91 7.62
CA ALA A 25 9.83 8.11 8.13
C ALA A 25 9.97 8.31 9.65
N GLY A 26 10.14 7.21 10.40
CA GLY A 26 10.24 7.29 11.86
C GLY A 26 8.88 7.34 12.58
N ARG A 27 7.75 7.18 11.88
CA ARG A 27 6.39 7.27 12.46
C ARG A 27 5.58 5.99 12.26
N VAL A 28 4.55 5.84 13.07
CA VAL A 28 3.44 4.94 12.77
C VAL A 28 2.35 5.76 12.09
N ILE A 29 1.89 5.31 10.93
CA ILE A 29 0.82 5.97 10.19
C ILE A 29 -0.37 5.05 10.02
N THR A 30 -1.57 5.63 9.93
CA THR A 30 -2.78 4.95 9.50
C THR A 30 -3.36 5.68 8.29
N ILE A 31 -3.61 4.93 7.23
CA ILE A 31 -4.29 5.38 6.02
C ILE A 31 -5.76 4.96 6.15
N ASP A 32 -6.69 5.92 6.20
CA ASP A 32 -8.13 5.66 6.23
C ASP A 32 -8.84 6.43 5.12
N TRP A 33 -9.09 5.77 3.99
CA TRP A 33 -9.75 6.39 2.84
C TRP A 33 -11.18 6.86 3.12
N ASN A 34 -11.87 6.27 4.09
CA ASN A 34 -13.26 6.59 4.39
C ASN A 34 -13.36 7.79 5.34
N ALA A 35 -12.37 8.00 6.21
CA ALA A 35 -12.34 9.10 7.17
C ALA A 35 -11.50 10.32 6.72
N GLY A 36 -10.59 10.13 5.76
CA GLY A 36 -9.63 11.14 5.29
C GLY A 36 -8.20 10.56 5.26
N PRO A 37 -7.38 10.91 4.26
CA PRO A 37 -6.37 9.99 3.72
C PRO A 37 -5.27 9.55 4.69
N ILE A 38 -4.90 10.34 5.71
CA ILE A 38 -3.80 9.99 6.64
C ILE A 38 -4.08 10.51 8.05
N VAL A 39 -3.99 9.62 9.04
CA VAL A 39 -3.99 9.93 10.48
C VAL A 39 -2.68 9.42 11.08
N GLU A 40 -1.88 10.32 11.67
CA GLU A 40 -0.67 9.94 12.40
C GLU A 40 -0.99 9.52 13.83
N TRP A 41 -0.43 8.39 14.29
CA TRP A 41 -0.61 7.89 15.66
C TRP A 41 0.75 7.72 16.35
N PRO A 42 0.98 8.29 17.55
CA PRO A 42 2.31 8.27 18.17
C PRO A 42 2.72 6.93 18.81
N SER A 43 1.78 6.09 19.25
CA SER A 43 2.09 5.00 20.21
C SER A 43 2.22 3.60 19.58
N GLY A 44 1.43 3.25 18.56
CA GLY A 44 1.43 1.90 17.98
C GLY A 44 0.91 0.82 18.94
N THR A 45 0.16 1.20 19.97
CA THR A 45 -0.37 0.31 21.04
C THR A 45 -1.87 0.50 21.28
N GLY A 46 -2.58 1.21 20.40
CA GLY A 46 -4.01 1.44 20.44
C GLY A 46 -4.80 0.67 19.38
N PRO A 47 -5.99 1.16 18.97
CA PRO A 47 -6.82 0.56 17.91
C PRO A 47 -6.07 0.28 16.60
N GLU A 48 -5.03 1.05 16.29
CA GLU A 48 -4.17 0.90 15.11
C GLU A 48 -3.36 -0.41 15.10
N ALA A 49 -3.13 -1.04 16.26
CA ALA A 49 -2.47 -2.33 16.32
C ALA A 49 -3.28 -3.44 15.63
N GLN A 50 -4.61 -3.27 15.55
CA GLN A 50 -5.49 -4.23 14.87
C GLN A 50 -5.43 -4.10 13.34
N THR A 51 -5.02 -2.93 12.85
CA THR A 51 -4.93 -2.59 11.42
C THR A 51 -3.48 -2.57 10.92
N MET A 52 -2.52 -2.88 11.80
CA MET A 52 -1.10 -2.92 11.52
C MET A 52 -0.75 -4.04 10.55
N LEU A 53 -0.17 -3.69 9.40
CA LEU A 53 0.32 -4.67 8.44
C LEU A 53 1.81 -4.93 8.64
N PRO A 54 2.23 -6.22 8.64
CA PRO A 54 3.62 -6.53 8.39
C PRO A 54 3.98 -6.02 7.00
N HIS A 55 5.18 -5.48 6.86
CA HIS A 55 5.61 -4.94 5.58
C HIS A 55 7.13 -5.07 5.39
N ARG A 56 7.54 -4.90 4.13
CA ARG A 56 8.91 -4.64 3.73
C ARG A 56 8.97 -3.29 3.09
N SER A 57 10.05 -2.59 3.35
CA SER A 57 10.30 -1.29 2.78
C SER A 57 11.46 -1.38 1.81
N ALA A 58 11.31 -0.72 0.66
CA ALA A 58 12.37 -0.59 -0.33
C ALA A 58 12.43 0.88 -0.75
N THR A 59 13.64 1.37 -0.97
CA THR A 59 13.85 2.65 -1.62
C THR A 59 13.99 2.40 -3.12
N GLY A 60 13.28 3.18 -3.96
CA GLY A 60 13.40 3.08 -5.43
C GLY A 60 14.84 3.27 -5.94
N GLU A 61 15.06 3.10 -7.25
CA GLU A 61 16.41 3.07 -7.86
C GLU A 61 17.32 4.26 -7.53
N ASN A 62 16.73 5.42 -7.24
CA ASN A 62 17.46 6.65 -6.87
C ASN A 62 17.51 6.92 -5.36
N GLY A 63 16.99 6.02 -4.53
CA GLY A 63 16.92 6.15 -3.08
C GLY A 63 15.87 7.13 -2.57
N ARG A 64 15.03 7.73 -3.43
CA ARG A 64 14.21 8.90 -3.10
C ARG A 64 12.76 8.60 -2.73
N TYR A 65 12.33 7.36 -2.85
CA TYR A 65 10.93 6.98 -2.63
C TYR A 65 10.88 5.72 -1.79
N LEU A 66 10.34 5.84 -0.58
CA LEU A 66 9.97 4.70 0.25
C LEU A 66 8.72 4.02 -0.32
N SER A 67 8.91 2.81 -0.82
CA SER A 67 7.85 1.90 -1.23
C SER A 67 7.62 0.87 -0.13
N VAL A 68 6.36 0.68 0.25
CA VAL A 68 5.97 -0.31 1.24
C VAL A 68 5.25 -1.47 0.56
N PHE A 69 5.76 -2.67 0.79
CA PHE A 69 5.20 -3.91 0.28
C PHE A 69 4.60 -4.72 1.43
N VAL A 70 3.38 -5.19 1.24
CA VAL A 70 2.69 -6.02 2.22
C VAL A 70 2.61 -7.48 1.74
N PRO A 71 2.73 -8.45 2.65
CA PRO A 71 2.75 -9.86 2.26
C PRO A 71 1.34 -10.32 1.92
N VAL A 72 1.23 -11.03 0.80
CA VAL A 72 0.03 -11.74 0.36
C VAL A 72 0.35 -13.22 0.31
N ARG A 73 -0.47 -14.03 0.98
CA ARG A 73 -0.29 -15.48 0.98
C ARG A 73 -0.53 -16.04 -0.42
N ALA A 74 0.48 -16.73 -0.93
CA ALA A 74 0.44 -17.40 -2.21
C ALA A 74 0.20 -18.90 -2.04
N THR A 75 -0.06 -19.59 -3.16
CA THR A 75 -0.06 -21.06 -3.22
C THR A 75 1.32 -21.63 -2.82
N ARG A 76 2.39 -20.88 -3.10
CA ARG A 76 3.76 -21.18 -2.69
C ARG A 76 4.42 -19.92 -2.11
N GLY A 77 4.65 -19.90 -0.80
CA GLY A 77 5.34 -18.81 -0.12
C GLY A 77 4.49 -17.53 0.05
N LEU A 78 5.16 -16.38 -0.05
CA LEU A 78 4.56 -15.05 0.03
C LEU A 78 4.87 -14.27 -1.25
N LEU A 79 3.88 -13.58 -1.78
CA LEU A 79 4.07 -12.47 -2.69
C LEU A 79 4.12 -11.17 -1.90
N TRP A 80 4.85 -10.18 -2.41
CA TRP A 80 5.00 -8.86 -1.80
C TRP A 80 4.39 -7.82 -2.73
N LEU A 81 3.17 -7.40 -2.41
CA LEU A 81 2.45 -6.42 -3.23
C LEU A 81 2.70 -5.01 -2.69
N LEU A 82 2.98 -4.07 -3.58
CA LEU A 82 3.11 -2.65 -3.24
C LEU A 82 1.78 -2.14 -2.69
N LEU A 83 1.79 -1.48 -1.54
CA LEU A 83 0.63 -0.73 -1.04
C LEU A 83 0.67 0.68 -1.63
N ASP A 84 -0.23 0.97 -2.56
CA ASP A 84 -0.18 2.20 -3.37
C ASP A 84 -1.51 2.96 -3.28
N SER A 85 -1.57 3.97 -2.42
CA SER A 85 -2.73 4.86 -2.34
C SER A 85 -2.93 5.71 -3.59
N GLY A 86 -1.89 5.93 -4.40
CA GLY A 86 -2.02 6.60 -5.70
C GLY A 86 -2.61 5.71 -6.79
N ASN A 87 -2.64 4.39 -6.60
CA ASN A 87 -3.17 3.46 -7.58
C ASN A 87 -4.71 3.41 -7.55
N LEU A 88 -5.33 4.29 -8.35
CA LEU A 88 -6.77 4.36 -8.55
C LEU A 88 -7.35 3.18 -9.36
N ARG A 89 -6.51 2.35 -10.01
CA ARG A 89 -6.94 1.19 -10.82
C ARG A 89 -7.30 -0.04 -9.97
N GLY A 90 -7.17 0.05 -8.64
CA GLY A 90 -7.51 -1.05 -7.74
C GLY A 90 -6.37 -2.04 -7.56
N THR A 91 -6.66 -3.35 -7.55
CA THR A 91 -5.61 -4.37 -7.39
C THR A 91 -4.99 -4.73 -8.74
N LEU A 92 -3.67 -4.66 -8.83
CA LEU A 92 -2.90 -5.11 -9.99
C LEU A 92 -2.11 -6.37 -9.62
N ILE A 93 -2.09 -7.36 -10.51
CA ILE A 93 -1.33 -8.60 -10.31
C ILE A 93 -0.42 -8.82 -11.51
N ALA A 94 0.85 -9.10 -11.26
CA ALA A 94 1.82 -9.33 -12.30
C ALA A 94 1.47 -10.56 -13.16
N HIS A 95 1.69 -10.46 -14.47
CA HIS A 95 1.53 -11.60 -15.39
C HIS A 95 2.34 -12.84 -14.96
N SER A 96 3.54 -12.64 -14.39
CA SER A 96 4.37 -13.72 -13.86
C SER A 96 3.66 -14.48 -12.73
N ALA A 97 3.12 -13.76 -11.74
CA ALA A 97 2.39 -14.36 -10.62
C ALA A 97 1.14 -15.14 -11.08
N ILE A 98 0.44 -14.66 -12.10
CA ILE A 98 -0.70 -15.33 -12.73
C ILE A 98 -0.25 -16.61 -13.45
N LYS A 99 0.76 -16.48 -14.33
CA LYS A 99 1.27 -17.59 -15.15
C LYS A 99 1.80 -18.73 -14.29
N ASP A 100 2.45 -18.40 -13.17
CA ASP A 100 3.03 -19.38 -12.25
C ASP A 100 2.02 -19.97 -11.25
N GLY A 101 0.74 -19.58 -11.36
CA GLY A 101 -0.34 -20.10 -10.51
C GLY A 101 -0.15 -19.77 -9.03
N LEU A 102 0.43 -18.60 -8.72
CA LEU A 102 0.82 -18.25 -7.35
C LEU A 102 -0.34 -17.73 -6.50
N LEU A 103 -1.46 -17.34 -7.13
CA LEU A 103 -2.64 -16.84 -6.42
C LEU A 103 -3.89 -17.64 -6.80
N PRO A 104 -4.85 -17.82 -5.86
CA PRO A 104 -6.14 -18.40 -6.17
C PRO A 104 -7.00 -17.37 -6.91
N LEU A 105 -6.84 -17.33 -8.23
CA LEU A 105 -7.60 -16.46 -9.12
C LEU A 105 -8.91 -17.14 -9.50
N GLY A 106 -10.03 -16.48 -9.22
CA GLY A 106 -11.34 -16.93 -9.69
C GLY A 106 -11.56 -16.58 -11.15
N GLY A 107 -12.46 -17.29 -11.83
CA GLY A 107 -12.77 -17.06 -13.25
C GLY A 107 -13.45 -15.71 -13.58
N SER A 108 -13.78 -14.90 -12.58
CA SER A 108 -14.53 -13.65 -12.71
C SER A 108 -13.68 -12.37 -12.61
N GLY A 109 -12.36 -12.46 -12.77
CA GLY A 109 -11.46 -11.31 -12.56
C GLY A 109 -11.38 -10.87 -11.10
N ARG A 110 -11.64 -11.80 -10.17
CA ARG A 110 -11.53 -11.61 -8.72
C ARG A 110 -10.48 -12.55 -8.16
N ALA A 111 -9.73 -12.08 -7.18
CA ALA A 111 -8.72 -12.85 -6.47
C ALA A 111 -9.07 -12.91 -4.99
N LEU A 112 -9.02 -14.10 -4.39
CA LEU A 112 -9.12 -14.25 -2.95
C LEU A 112 -7.74 -14.02 -2.32
N LEU A 113 -7.50 -12.80 -1.85
CA LEU A 113 -6.20 -12.40 -1.31
C LEU A 113 -6.22 -12.45 0.22
N LYS A 114 -5.23 -13.15 0.80
CA LYS A 114 -4.98 -13.10 2.25
C LYS A 114 -3.77 -12.20 2.51
N ILE A 115 -4.05 -10.98 2.94
CA ILE A 115 -3.07 -9.89 3.12
C ILE A 115 -2.67 -9.85 4.60
N GLY A 116 -1.37 -9.94 4.89
CA GLY A 116 -0.86 -9.99 6.26
C GLY A 116 -1.43 -11.17 7.07
N SER A 117 -1.82 -10.89 8.31
CA SER A 117 -2.51 -11.82 9.21
C SER A 117 -4.04 -11.79 9.06
N GLY A 118 -4.57 -10.93 8.18
CA GLY A 118 -6.00 -10.71 8.01
C GLY A 118 -6.76 -11.90 7.41
N PRO A 119 -8.10 -11.84 7.38
CA PRO A 119 -8.92 -12.81 6.67
C PRO A 119 -8.69 -12.75 5.15
N GLY A 120 -9.08 -13.80 4.44
CA GLY A 120 -9.12 -13.77 2.98
C GLY A 120 -10.17 -12.77 2.50
N MET A 121 -9.81 -11.95 1.52
CA MET A 121 -10.66 -10.92 0.95
C MET A 121 -10.72 -11.08 -0.56
N GLU A 122 -11.93 -11.08 -1.11
CA GLU A 122 -12.09 -11.02 -2.56
C GLU A 122 -11.95 -9.60 -3.07
N LEU A 123 -10.96 -9.39 -3.93
CA LEU A 123 -10.72 -8.12 -4.61
C LEU A 123 -10.81 -8.32 -6.13
N PRO A 124 -11.41 -7.37 -6.87
CA PRO A 124 -11.22 -7.34 -8.31
C PRO A 124 -9.73 -7.15 -8.59
N TYR A 125 -9.21 -7.78 -9.65
CA TYR A 125 -7.82 -7.60 -10.05
C TYR A 125 -7.71 -7.36 -11.55
N THR A 126 -6.67 -6.62 -11.93
CA THR A 126 -6.27 -6.43 -13.33
C THR A 126 -4.89 -7.06 -13.54
N PRO A 127 -4.73 -7.99 -14.50
CA PRO A 127 -3.42 -8.44 -14.95
C PRO A 127 -2.61 -7.26 -15.49
N GLU A 128 -1.35 -7.13 -15.08
CA GLU A 128 -0.47 -6.06 -15.54
C GLU A 128 0.98 -6.55 -15.73
N ALA A 129 1.70 -5.92 -16.66
CA ALA A 129 3.12 -6.18 -16.89
C ALA A 129 3.96 -5.40 -15.85
N LEU A 130 4.10 -5.98 -14.66
CA LEU A 130 4.85 -5.40 -13.54
C LEU A 130 6.19 -6.14 -13.33
N ASP A 131 7.19 -5.40 -12.85
CA ASP A 131 8.48 -5.91 -12.36
C ASP A 131 8.44 -6.33 -10.88
N ILE A 132 7.37 -5.98 -10.17
CA ILE A 132 7.01 -6.43 -8.82
C ILE A 132 5.84 -7.43 -8.87
N ASP A 133 5.55 -8.14 -7.78
CA ASP A 133 4.49 -9.17 -7.74
C ASP A 133 3.08 -8.61 -7.99
N GLY A 134 2.84 -7.33 -7.65
CA GLY A 134 1.58 -6.65 -7.83
C GLY A 134 1.47 -5.39 -6.99
N ALA A 135 0.29 -4.75 -7.03
CA ALA A 135 -0.03 -3.57 -6.23
C ALA A 135 -1.45 -3.64 -5.67
N LEU A 136 -1.61 -3.22 -4.42
CA LEU A 136 -2.89 -3.00 -3.75
C LEU A 136 -3.21 -1.52 -3.80
N GLY A 137 -4.20 -1.17 -4.61
CA GLY A 137 -4.70 0.19 -4.75
C GLY A 137 -5.98 0.47 -3.96
N THR A 138 -6.77 1.41 -4.48
CA THR A 138 -7.94 1.96 -3.75
C THR A 138 -9.02 0.94 -3.41
N ASP A 139 -9.20 -0.14 -4.18
CA ASP A 139 -10.19 -1.18 -3.89
C ASP A 139 -9.91 -1.94 -2.59
N TYR A 140 -8.63 -2.03 -2.20
CA TYR A 140 -8.22 -2.55 -0.91
C TYR A 140 -8.33 -1.48 0.17
N LEU A 141 -7.77 -0.28 -0.08
CA LEU A 141 -7.69 0.80 0.91
C LEU A 141 -9.06 1.36 1.32
N LYS A 142 -10.09 1.26 0.46
CA LYS A 142 -11.47 1.63 0.81
C LYS A 142 -12.15 0.64 1.78
N ARG A 143 -11.56 -0.53 2.01
CA ARG A 143 -12.15 -1.56 2.88
C ARG A 143 -12.02 -1.25 4.36
N GLY A 144 -11.09 -0.36 4.71
CA GLY A 144 -10.89 0.08 6.07
C GLY A 144 -9.49 0.66 6.28
N PRO A 145 -9.23 1.13 7.51
CA PRO A 145 -7.93 1.66 7.87
C PRO A 145 -6.83 0.62 7.73
N VAL A 146 -5.66 1.08 7.27
CA VAL A 146 -4.42 0.30 7.19
C VAL A 146 -3.32 1.04 7.92
N SER A 147 -2.63 0.37 8.84
CA SER A 147 -1.55 0.97 9.62
C SER A 147 -0.19 0.39 9.25
N LEU A 148 0.83 1.24 9.24
CA LEU A 148 2.22 0.90 8.93
C LEU A 148 3.13 1.46 10.02
N ASP A 149 4.07 0.64 10.49
CA ASP A 149 5.12 1.06 11.42
C ASP A 149 6.43 1.38 10.67
N LEU A 150 6.57 2.64 10.26
CA LEU A 150 7.74 3.13 9.50
C LEU A 150 8.91 3.54 10.42
N ARG A 151 8.83 3.27 11.74
CA ARG A 151 9.93 3.58 12.68
C ARG A 151 11.20 2.82 12.36
N ARG A 152 11.07 1.65 11.73
CA ARG A 152 12.18 0.77 11.37
C ARG A 152 12.69 0.98 9.94
N ASP A 153 12.02 1.85 9.19
CA ASP A 153 12.32 2.13 7.78
C ASP A 153 13.15 3.41 7.60
N ALA A 154 13.25 4.21 8.66
CA ALA A 154 14.14 5.36 8.70
C ALA A 154 15.61 4.91 8.74
N LEU A 155 16.24 4.96 7.56
CA LEU A 155 17.69 4.90 7.31
C LEU A 155 18.36 3.52 7.50
N ARG A 156 18.59 2.86 6.37
CA ARG A 156 19.91 2.31 6.03
C ARG A 156 20.55 3.20 4.97
#